data_AF-A0A165S233-F1
#
_entry.id   AF-A0A165S233-F1
#
_cell.length_a   1.000
_cell.length_b   1.000
_cell.length_c   1.000
_cell.angle_alpha   90.00
_cell.angle_beta   90.00
_cell.angle_gamma   90.00
#
_symmetry.space_group_name_H-M   'P 1'
#
loop_
_entity.id
_entity.type
_entity.pdbx_description
1 polymer ?
#
loop_
_entity_poly.entity_id
_entity_poly.type
_entity_poly.pdbx_seq_one_letter_code
_entity_poly.pdbx_strand_id
1 'polypeptide(L)' 'MNKRIKQTFDVVGRTTLKSKLGVSDKALFAACARGIPASWFDVLDELAKEKGLRVPRSLFNWKRAQPTTDQRKSFYDPSD' A
#
# COMPACT_ATOMS: atom_id res chain seq x y z
N MET A 1 -12.48 -7.57 9.01
CA MET A 1 -11.26 -8.28 8.57
C MET A 1 -11.46 -8.75 7.14
N ASN A 2 -10.62 -8.30 6.21
CA ASN A 2 -10.79 -8.59 4.78
C ASN A 2 -10.31 -10.02 4.46
N LYS A 3 -11.26 -10.93 4.19
CA LYS A 3 -10.96 -12.34 3.89
C LYS A 3 -10.01 -12.53 2.70
N ARG A 4 -10.10 -11.65 1.69
CA ARG A 4 -9.21 -11.66 0.52
C ARG A 4 -7.75 -11.34 0.87
N ILE A 5 -7.52 -10.31 1.69
CA ILE A 5 -6.17 -9.93 2.16
C ILE A 5 -5.56 -11.09 2.96
N LYS A 6 -6.35 -11.71 3.84
CA LYS A 6 -5.89 -12.86 4.63
C LYS A 6 -5.46 -14.01 3.72
N GLN A 7 -6.28 -14.38 2.72
CA GLN A 7 -5.96 -15.44 1.77
C GLN A 7 -4.68 -15.11 0.97
N THR A 8 -4.53 -13.88 0.49
CA THR A 8 -3.30 -13.46 -0.21
C THR A 8 -2.07 -13.64 0.68
N PHE A 9 -2.13 -13.20 1.94
CA PHE A 9 -1.01 -13.37 2.88
C PHE A 9 -0.72 -14.84 3.19
N ASP A 10 -1.73 -15.69 3.21
CA ASP A 10 -1.58 -17.13 3.47
C ASP A 10 -0.90 -17.83 2.28
N VAL A 11 -1.35 -17.54 1.06
CA VAL A 11 -0.83 -18.15 -0.18
C VAL A 11 0.59 -17.68 -0.51
N VAL A 12 0.87 -16.39 -0.30
CA VAL A 12 2.23 -15.85 -0.47
C VAL A 12 3.17 -16.34 0.64
N GLY A 13 2.64 -16.55 1.84
CA GLY A 13 3.39 -16.98 3.01
C GLY A 13 3.72 -15.80 3.92
N ARG A 14 3.06 -15.75 5.08
CA ARG A 14 3.23 -14.70 6.09
C ARG A 14 4.68 -14.55 6.57
N THR A 15 5.39 -15.66 6.76
CA THR A 15 6.78 -15.65 7.23
C THR A 15 7.69 -14.97 6.22
N THR A 16 7.54 -15.29 4.93
CA THR A 16 8.29 -14.66 3.84
C THR A 16 7.96 -13.18 3.73
N LEU A 17 6.66 -12.82 3.80
CA LEU A 17 6.22 -11.43 3.78
C LEU A 17 6.85 -10.63 4.93
N LYS A 18 6.85 -11.21 6.13
CA LYS A 18 7.41 -10.62 7.35
C LYS A 18 8.91 -10.36 7.19
N SER A 19 9.64 -11.33 6.64
CA SER A 19 11.08 -11.21 6.41
C SER A 19 11.43 -10.20 5.32
N LYS A 20 10.64 -10.14 4.23
CA LYS A 20 10.88 -9.22 3.11
C LYS A 20 10.49 -7.77 3.44
N LEU A 21 9.38 -7.58 4.14
CA LEU A 21 8.90 -6.25 4.54
C LEU A 21 9.53 -5.76 5.84
N GLY A 22 10.14 -6.64 6.65
CA GLY A 22 10.71 -6.28 7.95
C GLY A 22 9.67 -5.85 8.98
N VAL A 23 8.44 -6.37 8.88
CA VAL A 23 7.30 -5.94 9.72
C VAL A 23 6.94 -6.98 10.78
N SER A 24 6.13 -6.59 11.76
CA SER A 24 5.63 -7.51 12.79
C SER A 24 4.29 -8.15 12.39
N ASP A 25 3.93 -9.25 13.06
CA ASP A 25 2.63 -9.91 12.87
C ASP A 25 1.46 -8.96 13.16
N LYS A 26 1.63 -8.06 14.15
CA LYS A 26 0.65 -7.01 14.45
C LYS A 26 0.43 -6.08 13.26
N ALA A 27 1.49 -5.74 12.52
CA ALA A 27 1.36 -4.91 11.33
C ALA A 27 0.60 -5.64 10.21
N LEU A 28 0.88 -6.94 9.99
CA LEU A 28 0.13 -7.77 9.04
C LEU A 28 -1.35 -7.89 9.44
N PHE A 29 -1.63 -8.07 10.73
CA PHE A 29 -3.00 -8.11 11.25
C PHE A 29 -3.72 -6.78 11.07
N ALA A 30 -3.06 -5.66 11.37
CA ALA A 30 -3.59 -4.32 11.16
C ALA A 30 -3.88 -4.05 9.68
N ALA A 31 -3.00 -4.47 8.77
CA ALA A 31 -3.22 -4.37 7.33
C ALA A 31 -4.45 -5.17 6.86
N CYS A 32 -4.70 -6.34 7.45
CA CYS A 32 -5.89 -7.14 7.16
C CYS A 32 -7.20 -6.49 7.66
N ALA A 33 -7.12 -5.65 8.70
CA ALA A 33 -8.26 -4.91 9.23
C ALA A 33 -8.49 -3.56 8.52
N ARG A 34 -7.42 -2.82 8.20
CA ARG A 34 -7.46 -1.42 7.74
C ARG A 34 -7.13 -1.23 6.25
N GLY A 35 -6.63 -2.27 5.58
CA GLY A 35 -6.11 -2.19 4.20
C GLY A 35 -4.59 -2.25 4.16
N ILE A 36 -4.04 -2.75 3.05
CA ILE A 36 -2.59 -2.95 2.88
C ILE A 36 -1.94 -1.61 2.53
N PRO A 37 -0.82 -1.21 3.16
CA PRO A 37 -0.09 -0.02 2.73
C PRO A 37 0.33 -0.11 1.26
N ALA A 38 0.19 0.96 0.48
CA ALA A 38 0.63 0.98 -0.92
C ALA A 38 2.13 0.69 -1.07
N SER A 39 2.95 1.03 -0.07
CA SER A 39 4.39 0.72 -0.05
C SER A 39 4.69 -0.79 0.01
N TRP A 40 3.73 -1.65 0.33
CA TRP A 40 3.92 -3.10 0.31
C TRP A 40 3.56 -3.71 -1.05
N PHE A 41 3.07 -2.90 -2.00
CA PHE A 41 2.60 -3.39 -3.31
C PHE A 41 3.71 -4.10 -4.07
N ASP A 42 4.88 -3.49 -4.24
CA ASP A 42 5.96 -4.06 -5.04
C ASP A 42 6.40 -5.44 -4.52
N VAL A 43 6.59 -5.57 -3.21
CA VAL A 43 6.99 -6.84 -2.57
C VAL A 43 5.88 -7.89 -2.69
N LEU A 44 4.61 -7.50 -2.49
CA LEU A 44 3.49 -8.42 -2.65
C LEU A 44 3.27 -8.83 -4.11
N ASP A 45 3.48 -7.93 -5.07
CA ASP A 45 3.34 -8.19 -6.50
C ASP A 45 4.43 -9.13 -6.98
N GLU A 46 5.69 -8.92 -6.59
CA GLU A 46 6.77 -9.86 -6.89
C GLU A 46 6.49 -11.26 -6.34
N LEU A 47 6.19 -11.36 -5.04
CA LEU A 47 5.95 -12.66 -4.40
C LEU A 47 4.68 -13.35 -4.94
N ALA A 48 3.64 -12.59 -5.28
CA ALA A 48 2.44 -13.14 -5.90
C ALA A 48 2.73 -13.61 -7.32
N LYS A 49 3.53 -12.87 -8.09
CA LYS A 49 3.95 -13.23 -9.45
C LYS A 49 4.78 -14.52 -9.46
N GLU A 50 5.66 -14.72 -8.48
CA GLU A 50 6.39 -15.99 -8.28
C GLU A 50 5.44 -17.18 -8.05
N LYS A 51 4.25 -16.93 -7.49
CA LYS A 51 3.20 -17.93 -7.25
C LYS A 51 2.15 -17.99 -8.37
N GLY A 52 2.31 -17.21 -9.44
CA GLY A 52 1.33 -17.13 -10.54
C GLY A 52 0.02 -16.43 -10.15
N LEU A 53 0.01 -15.66 -9.06
CA LEU A 53 -1.13 -14.90 -8.57
C LEU A 53 -1.01 -13.42 -8.91
N ARG A 54 -2.16 -12.77 -9.08
CA ARG A 54 -2.24 -11.33 -9.29
C ARG A 54 -2.95 -10.68 -8.12
N VAL A 55 -2.27 -9.77 -7.42
CA VAL A 55 -2.87 -9.07 -6.27
C VAL A 55 -3.67 -7.85 -6.78
N PRO A 56 -4.98 -7.78 -6.51
CA PRO A 56 -5.77 -6.64 -6.96
C PRO A 56 -5.35 -5.37 -6.22
N ARG A 57 -5.01 -4.33 -6.99
CA ARG A 57 -4.62 -3.00 -6.46
C ARG A 57 -5.66 -2.41 -5.51
N SER A 58 -6.94 -2.76 -5.66
CA SER A 58 -8.03 -2.30 -4.79
C SER A 58 -7.86 -2.70 -3.31
N LEU A 59 -7.00 -3.67 -2.98
CA LEU A 59 -6.71 -4.07 -1.60
C LEU A 59 -5.73 -3.13 -0.88
N PHE A 60 -5.02 -2.31 -1.65
CA PHE A 60 -4.01 -1.41 -1.14
C PHE A 60 -4.61 -0.03 -0.89
N ASN A 61 -4.17 0.58 0.19
CA ASN A 61 -4.49 1.94 0.58
C ASN A 61 -3.60 2.88 -0.22
N TRP A 62 -3.94 3.05 -1.50
CA TRP A 62 -3.39 4.13 -2.32
C TRP A 62 -3.86 5.42 -1.67
N LYS A 63 -2.93 6.17 -1.06
CA LYS A 63 -3.22 7.58 -0.75
C LYS A 63 -3.66 8.19 -2.08
N ARG A 64 -4.93 8.58 -2.17
CA ARG A 64 -5.33 9.56 -3.18
C ARG A 64 -4.42 10.75 -2.89
N ALA A 65 -3.53 11.07 -3.83
CA ALA A 65 -2.89 12.36 -3.80
C ALA A 65 -4.05 13.35 -3.77
N GLN A 66 -4.31 13.94 -2.60
CA GLN A 66 -5.11 15.15 -2.55
C GLN A 66 -4.38 16.09 -3.51
N PRO A 67 -5.04 16.65 -4.53
CA PRO A 67 -4.39 17.67 -5.35
C PRO A 67 -3.97 18.74 -4.35
N THR A 68 -2.67 18.81 -4.03
CA THR A 68 -2.12 19.92 -3.28
C THR A 68 -2.34 21.10 -4.18
N THR A 69 -3.38 21.87 -3.87
CA THR A 69 -3.57 23.23 -4.35
C THR A 69 -2.36 24.03 -3.89
N ASP A 70 -1.27 23.91 -4.64
CA ASP A 70 -0.14 24.80 -4.59
C ASP A 70 -0.58 26.08 -5.31
N GLN A 71 -1.47 26.84 -4.67
CA GLN A 71 -1.68 28.25 -4.96
C GLN A 71 -0.93 29.06 -3.92
N ARG A 72 0.40 29.06 -4.00
CA ARG A 72 1.17 30.16 -3.41
C ARG A 72 1.36 31.24 -4.46
N LYS A 73 0.32 32.09 -4.52
CA LYS A 73 0.34 33.54 -4.77
C LYS A 73 1.33 34.00 -5.85
N SER A 74 0.75 34.27 -7.02
CA SER A 74 1.26 35.27 -7.96
C SER A 74 1.71 36.52 -7.22
N PHE A 75 2.99 36.83 -7.38
CA PHE A 75 3.50 38.14 -7.80
C PHE A 75 2.60 39.33 -7.45
N TYR A 76 2.94 40.04 -6.37
CA TYR A 76 2.50 41.42 -6.18
C TYR A 76 3.47 42.31 -6.96
N ASP A 77 2.99 42.91 -8.05
CA ASP A 77 3.70 43.96 -8.80
C ASP A 77 3.06 45.31 -8.44
N PRO A 78 3.65 46.11 -7.55
CA PRO A 78 3.18 47.47 -7.31
C PRO A 78 3.91 48.42 -8.26
N SER A 79 3.26 48.73 -9.39
CA SER A 79 3.54 49.94 -10.15
C SER A 79 2.25 50.76 -10.24
N ASP A 80 2.08 51.69 -9.29
CA ASP A 80 1.50 53.02 -9.49
C ASP A 80 1.97 53.94 -8.34
#